data_AF-A0A945DSD2-F1
#
_entry.id   AF-A0A945DSD2-F1
#
_cell.length_a   1.000
_cell.length_b   1.000
_cell.length_c   1.000
_cell.angle_alpha   90.00
_cell.angle_beta   90.00
_cell.angle_gamma   90.00
#
_symmetry.space_group_name_H-M   'P 1'
#
loop_
_entity.id
_entity.type
_entity.pdbx_description
1 polymer ?
#
loop_
_entity_poly.entity_id
_entity_poly.type
_entity_poly.pdbx_seq_one_letter_code
_entity_poly.pdbx_strand_id
1 'polypeptide(L)'
;MRVLAIDHGTVRMGIAMSDELKIIAQPLEFIAAEPFSGFLDRLKDLLQEYEVELILLGLPRNMDGSYGEATMKVREFEAVLKNS
;
A
#
# COMPACT_ATOMS: atom_id res chain seq x y z
N MET A 1 -4.40 3.91 -16.68
CA MET A 1 -4.36 4.45 -15.30
C MET A 1 -5.07 3.51 -14.35
N ARG A 2 -4.37 3.03 -13.31
CA ARG A 2 -4.89 2.04 -12.34
C ARG A 2 -4.77 2.55 -10.90
N VAL A 3 -5.48 1.91 -9.98
CA VAL A 3 -5.39 2.16 -8.54
C VAL A 3 -4.63 1.02 -7.88
N LEU A 4 -3.61 1.37 -7.09
CA LEU A 4 -2.82 0.41 -6.31
C LEU A 4 -3.29 0.46 -4.85
N ALA A 5 -3.58 -0.69 -4.25
CA ALA A 5 -3.89 -0.80 -2.84
C ALA A 5 -2.73 -1.49 -2.10
N ILE A 6 -2.39 -0.95 -0.92
CA ILE A 6 -1.35 -1.50 -0.04
C ILE A 6 -1.98 -1.89 1.29
N ASP A 7 -1.83 -3.17 1.64
CA ASP A 7 -2.07 -3.68 2.97
C ASP A 7 -0.76 -3.65 3.76
N HIS A 8 -0.69 -2.75 4.75
CA HIS A 8 0.54 -2.45 5.48
C HIS A 8 0.81 -3.49 6.57
N GLY A 9 1.83 -4.33 6.36
CA GLY A 9 2.30 -5.32 7.31
C GLY A 9 3.74 -5.06 7.78
N THR A 10 4.11 -5.64 8.92
CA THR A 10 5.45 -5.48 9.51
C THR A 10 6.52 -6.39 8.89
N VAL A 11 6.12 -7.42 8.14
CA VAL A 11 7.03 -8.35 7.47
C VAL A 11 6.87 -8.28 5.96
N ARG A 12 5.63 -8.15 5.48
CA ARG A 12 5.28 -8.07 4.06
C ARG A 12 4.18 -7.05 3.87
N MET A 13 4.28 -6.27 2.81
CA MET A 13 3.25 -5.37 2.30
C MET A 13 2.48 -6.12 1.21
N GLY A 14 1.16 -6.26 1.38
CA GLY A 14 0.31 -6.83 0.35
C GLY A 14 -0.01 -5.79 -0.71
N ILE A 15 0.20 -6.12 -1.99
CA ILE A 15 -0.08 -5.22 -3.10
C ILE A 15 -1.22 -5.78 -3.94
N ALA A 16 -2.24 -4.97 -4.19
CA ALA A 16 -3.31 -5.25 -5.13
C ALA A 16 -3.45 -4.11 -6.14
N MET A 17 -3.97 -4.43 -7.33
CA MET A 17 -4.16 -3.48 -8.42
C MET A 17 -5.58 -3.56 -8.94
N SER A 18 -6.18 -2.42 -9.27
CA SER A 18 -7.44 -2.40 -10.01
C SER A 18 -7.23 -2.79 -11.47
N ASP A 19 -8.27 -3.29 -12.11
CA ASP A 19 -8.35 -3.28 -13.57
C ASP A 19 -8.44 -1.83 -14.10
N GLU A 20 -8.33 -1.67 -15.42
CA GLU A 20 -8.34 -0.35 -16.08
C GLU A 20 -9.68 0.37 -15.97
N LEU A 21 -10.77 -0.38 -15.83
CA LEU A 21 -12.10 0.16 -15.58
C LEU A 21 -12.34 0.49 -14.10
N LYS A 22 -11.41 0.14 -13.20
CA LYS A 22 -11.48 0.36 -11.75
C LYS A 22 -12.69 -0.31 -11.09
N ILE A 23 -13.11 -1.46 -11.63
CA ILE A 23 -14.25 -2.25 -11.16
C ILE A 23 -13.79 -3.37 -10.23
N ILE A 24 -12.68 -4.03 -10.55
CA ILE A 24 -12.20 -5.22 -9.83
C ILE A 24 -10.76 -5.01 -9.37
N ALA A 25 -10.48 -5.34 -8.11
CA ALA A 25 -9.13 -5.43 -7.58
C ALA A 25 -8.61 -6.87 -7.65
N GLN A 26 -7.35 -7.04 -8.02
CA GLN A 26 -6.67 -8.33 -8.08
C GLN A 26 -5.38 -8.28 -7.24
N PRO A 27 -5.02 -9.35 -6.51
CA PRO A 27 -3.74 -9.43 -5.83
C PRO A 27 -2.62 -9.43 -6.88
N LEU A 28 -1.57 -8.64 -6.65
CA LEU A 28 -0.42 -8.54 -7.54
C LEU A 28 0.77 -9.32 -6.97
N GLU A 29 1.30 -8.88 -5.82
CA GLU A 29 2.42 -9.53 -5.15
C GLU A 29 2.52 -9.14 -3.67
N PHE A 30 3.45 -9.76 -2.96
CA PHE A 30 3.90 -9.30 -1.64
C PHE A 30 5.30 -8.70 -1.76
N ILE A 31 5.50 -7.51 -1.21
CA ILE A 31 6.83 -6.89 -1.10
C ILE A 31 7.31 -7.02 0.35
N ALA A 32 8.58 -7.35 0.58
CA ALA A 32 9.13 -7.35 1.94
C ALA A 32 9.05 -5.95 2.56
N ALA A 33 8.66 -5.83 3.83
CA ALA A 33 8.58 -4.54 4.51
C ALA A 33 9.97 -3.93 4.80
N GLU A 34 10.99 -4.79 4.96
CA GLU A 34 12.37 -4.41 5.23
C GLU A 34 13.34 -5.06 4.24
N PRO A 35 14.42 -4.36 3.81
CA PRO A 35 14.71 -2.96 4.13
C PRO A 35 13.70 -2.01 3.45
N PHE A 36 13.25 -0.98 4.18
CA PHE A 36 12.25 -0.04 3.66
C PHE A 36 12.63 0.61 2.32
N SER A 37 13.92 0.84 2.06
CA SER A 37 14.40 1.32 0.77
C SER A 37 14.09 0.37 -0.38
N GLY A 38 14.25 -0.94 -0.17
CA GLY A 38 13.94 -1.96 -1.17
C GLY A 38 12.44 -2.06 -1.44
N PHE A 39 11.61 -1.83 -0.41
CA PHE A 39 10.17 -1.68 -0.59
C PHE A 39 9.84 -0.48 -1.49
N LEU A 40 10.42 0.68 -1.22
CA LEU A 40 10.18 1.90 -2.01
C LEU A 40 10.63 1.74 -3.46
N ASP A 41 11.78 1.12 -3.70
CA ASP A 41 12.30 0.88 -5.06
C ASP A 41 11.32 0.02 -5.85
N ARG A 42 10.88 -1.11 -5.28
CA ARG A 42 9.90 -1.98 -5.94
C ARG A 42 8.56 -1.30 -6.13
N LEU A 43 8.09 -0.52 -5.15
CA LEU A 43 6.86 0.25 -5.29
C LEU A 43 6.96 1.23 -6.46
N LYS A 44 8.07 1.97 -6.59
CA LYS A 44 8.30 2.90 -7.71
C LYS A 44 8.25 2.22 -9.07
N ASP A 45 8.86 1.03 -9.20
CA ASP A 45 8.79 0.23 -10.43
C ASP A 45 7.33 -0.09 -10.79
N LEU A 46 6.53 -0.55 -9.83
CA LEU A 46 5.12 -0.87 -10.03
C LEU A 46 4.29 0.36 -10.43
N LEU A 47 4.53 1.51 -9.78
CA LEU A 47 3.81 2.74 -10.10
C LEU A 47 4.06 3.17 -11.55
N GLN A 48 5.30 3.02 -12.03
CA GLN A 48 5.68 3.34 -13.40
C GLN A 48 5.16 2.29 -14.40
N GLU A 49 5.33 1.00 -14.12
CA GLU A 49 4.92 -0.11 -15.00
C GLU A 49 3.41 -0.09 -15.28
N TYR A 50 2.60 0.22 -14.26
CA TYR A 50 1.14 0.14 -14.33
C TYR A 50 0.43 1.49 -14.46
N GLU A 51 1.18 2.59 -14.62
CA GLU A 51 0.66 3.95 -14.70
C GLU A 51 -0.36 4.24 -13.57
N VAL A 52 0.08 4.01 -12.34
CA VAL A 52 -0.78 4.16 -11.16
C VAL A 52 -1.04 5.64 -10.89
N GLU A 53 -2.32 5.98 -10.73
CA GLU A 53 -2.75 7.37 -10.46
C GLU A 53 -3.12 7.62 -8.99
N LEU A 54 -3.39 6.55 -8.25
CA LEU A 54 -3.86 6.61 -6.87
C LEU A 54 -3.35 5.41 -6.08
N ILE A 55 -2.83 5.68 -4.89
CA ILE A 55 -2.49 4.67 -3.89
C ILE A 55 -3.54 4.71 -2.78
N LEU A 56 -4.10 3.55 -2.45
CA LEU A 56 -4.98 3.34 -1.31
C LEU A 56 -4.24 2.56 -0.21
N LEU A 57 -4.33 3.04 1.03
CA LEU A 57 -3.76 2.35 2.19
C LEU A 57 -4.88 1.77 3.05
N GLY A 58 -4.76 0.49 3.43
CA GLY A 58 -5.65 -0.11 4.41
C GLY A 58 -5.50 0.56 5.78
N LEU A 59 -6.60 1.08 6.33
CA LEU A 59 -6.60 1.73 7.65
C LEU A 59 -7.26 0.81 8.69
N PRO A 60 -6.48 0.01 9.44
CA PRO A 60 -7.03 -0.97 10.36
C PRO A 60 -7.72 -0.29 11.55
N ARG A 61 -8.72 -0.97 12.09
CA ARG A 61 -9.41 -0.63 13.35
C ARG A 61 -9.30 -1.81 14.30
N ASN A 62 -9.33 -1.52 15.59
CA ASN A 62 -9.49 -2.54 16.63
C ASN A 62 -10.90 -3.17 16.53
N MET A 63 -11.11 -4.31 17.19
CA MET A 63 -12.41 -5.01 17.17
C MET A 63 -13.56 -4.18 17.76
N ASP A 64 -13.26 -3.22 18.63
CA ASP A 64 -14.22 -2.25 19.18
C ASP A 64 -14.47 -1.03 18.26
N GLY A 65 -13.82 -0.99 17.09
CA GLY A 65 -13.91 0.09 16.12
C GLY A 65 -12.99 1.28 16.38
N SER A 66 -12.23 1.29 17.50
CA SER A 66 -11.26 2.33 17.79
C SER A 66 -10.02 2.26 16.88
N TYR A 67 -9.28 3.37 16.79
CA TYR A 67 -7.98 3.39 16.13
C TYR A 67 -6.88 3.04 17.15
N GLY A 68 -6.00 2.12 16.77
CA GLY A 68 -4.92 1.63 17.62
C GLY A 68 -3.53 1.90 17.05
N GLU A 69 -2.53 1.23 17.61
CA GLU A 69 -1.12 1.36 17.19
C GLU A 69 -0.92 1.02 15.70
N ALA A 70 -1.62 0.00 15.19
CA ALA A 70 -1.57 -0.37 13.78
C ALA A 70 -2.03 0.79 12.87
N THR A 71 -3.07 1.52 13.26
CA THR A 71 -3.54 2.71 12.53
C THR A 71 -2.45 3.80 12.50
N MET A 72 -1.77 4.02 13.62
CA MET A 72 -0.71 5.03 13.72
C MET A 72 0.46 4.70 12.78
N LYS A 73 0.89 3.44 12.74
CA LYS A 73 1.93 2.97 11.82
C LYS A 73 1.56 3.23 10.35
N VAL A 74 0.30 2.98 9.97
CA VAL A 74 -0.18 3.28 8.62
C VAL A 74 -0.15 4.77 8.31
N ARG A 75 -0.48 5.64 9.27
CA ARG A 75 -0.43 7.10 9.10
C ARG A 75 0.99 7.63 8.97
N GLU A 76 1.93 7.07 9.73
CA GLU A 76 3.35 7.40 9.59
C GLU A 76 3.85 6.98 8.21
N PHE A 77 3.50 5.77 7.77
CA PHE A 77 3.80 5.30 6.42
C PHE A 77 3.19 6.19 5.33
N GLU A 78 1.93 6.61 5.47
CA GLU A 78 1.26 7.58 4.58
C GLU A 78 2.07 8.88 4.45
N ALA A 79 2.53 9.42 5.59
CA ALA A 79 3.33 10.65 5.61
C ALA A 79 4.67 10.49 4.89
N VAL A 80 5.31 9.32 5.01
CA VAL A 80 6.55 9.02 4.28
C VAL A 80 6.30 8.95 2.78
N LEU A 81 5.26 8.23 2.33
CA LEU A 81 4.94 8.11 0.90
C LEU A 81 4.63 9.45 0.25
N LYS A 82 3.92 10.36 0.94
CA LYS A 82 3.59 11.70 0.42
C LYS A 82 4.83 12.60 0.20
N ASN A 83 5.94 12.29 0.86
CA ASN A 83 7.18 13.08 0.81
C ASN A 83 8.30 12.39 0.00
N SER A 84 8.02 11.25 -0.65
CA SER A 84 9.01 10.37 -1.32
C SER A 84 9.04 10.46 -2.84
#